data_AF-A0A532UCC7-F1
#
_entry.id   AF-A0A532UCC7-F1
#
_cell.length_a   1.000
_cell.length_b   1.000
_cell.length_c   1.000
_cell.angle_alpha   90.00
_cell.angle_beta   90.00
_cell.angle_gamma   90.00
#
_symmetry.space_group_name_H-M   'P 1'
#
loop_
_entity.id
_entity.type
_entity.pdbx_description
1 polymer ?
#
loop_
_entity_poly.entity_id
_entity_poly.type
_entity_poly.pdbx_seq_one_letter_code
_entity_poly.pdbx_strand_id
1 'polypeptide(L)'
;MTGTWEWSIPTSSGNDHYELKLIQRFQEFAGTLFVNGSGMLIGLGEIMGDKLQFTVERNLKGQTVPMLFSGRVSGNSIEGSIKSQAGSAISPIKWKAQRDPSTVAPINGSQQDLN
;
A
#
# COMPACT_ATOMS: atom_id res chain seq x y z
N MET A 1 6.06 -12.26 -2.23
CA MET A 1 6.83 -11.55 -3.25
C MET A 1 7.10 -10.17 -2.70
N THR A 2 8.15 -9.50 -3.13
CA THR A 2 8.35 -8.09 -2.75
C THR A 2 7.84 -7.14 -3.83
N GLY A 3 7.56 -5.91 -3.44
CA GLY A 3 7.28 -4.84 -4.39
C GLY A 3 7.22 -3.49 -3.71
N THR A 4 7.82 -2.49 -4.35
CA THR A 4 7.65 -1.08 -4.04
C THR A 4 6.67 -0.47 -5.03
N TRP A 5 5.73 0.30 -4.51
CA TRP A 5 4.74 1.03 -5.30
C TRP A 5 4.73 2.49 -4.93
N GLU A 6 4.66 3.37 -5.92
CA GLU A 6 4.75 4.80 -5.70
C GLU A 6 3.60 5.56 -6.36
N TRP A 7 3.13 6.59 -5.68
CA TRP A 7 2.14 7.54 -6.21
C TRP A 7 2.27 8.91 -5.54
N SER A 8 1.57 9.89 -6.08
CA SER A 8 1.46 11.22 -5.48
C SER A 8 0.00 11.67 -5.44
N ILE A 9 -0.40 12.30 -4.34
CA ILE A 9 -1.75 12.85 -4.16
C ILE A 9 -1.63 14.36 -3.95
N PRO A 10 -2.30 15.19 -4.78
CA PRO A 10 -2.40 16.62 -4.53
C PRO A 10 -3.15 16.91 -3.23
N THR A 11 -2.62 17.83 -2.44
CA THR A 11 -3.17 18.32 -1.17
C THR A 11 -3.19 19.85 -1.18
N SER A 12 -3.84 20.46 -0.18
CA SER A 12 -3.83 21.92 -0.03
C SER A 12 -2.43 22.50 0.28
N SER A 13 -1.49 21.67 0.77
CA SER A 13 -0.11 22.05 1.11
C SER A 13 0.92 21.69 0.03
N GLY A 14 0.50 21.16 -1.13
CA GLY A 14 1.39 20.65 -2.17
C GLY A 14 1.08 19.19 -2.49
N ASN A 15 2.07 18.39 -2.88
CA ASN A 15 1.87 16.98 -3.19
C ASN A 15 2.40 16.11 -2.06
N ASP A 16 1.57 15.20 -1.55
CA ASP A 16 2.04 14.12 -0.70
C ASP A 16 2.59 13.01 -1.61
N HIS A 17 3.85 12.65 -1.40
CA HIS A 17 4.49 11.50 -2.04
C HIS A 17 4.30 10.25 -1.18
N TYR A 18 3.86 9.17 -1.82
CA TYR A 18 3.59 7.89 -1.18
C TYR A 18 4.49 6.82 -1.77
N GLU A 19 5.09 6.01 -0.90
CA GLU A 19 5.85 4.82 -1.26
C GLU A 19 5.35 3.65 -0.39
N LEU A 20 5.02 2.53 -1.03
CA LEU A 20 4.44 1.35 -0.39
C LEU A 20 5.35 0.15 -0.64
N LYS A 21 6.02 -0.31 0.42
CA LYS A 21 6.85 -1.52 0.39
C LYS A 21 6.09 -2.69 0.95
N LEU A 22 5.83 -3.71 0.13
CA LEU A 22 5.09 -4.89 0.52
C LEU A 22 5.92 -6.16 0.45
N ILE A 23 5.67 -7.06 1.39
CA ILE A 23 6.10 -8.45 1.39
C ILE A 23 4.85 -9.32 1.45
N GLN A 24 4.49 -9.91 0.31
CA GLN A 24 3.36 -10.83 0.20
C GLN A 24 3.74 -12.25 0.59
N ARG A 25 2.87 -12.92 1.34
CA ARG A 25 2.89 -14.35 1.65
C ARG A 25 1.49 -14.92 1.36
N PHE A 26 1.34 -15.65 0.26
CA PHE A 26 0.05 -16.16 -0.21
C PHE A 26 -1.01 -15.05 -0.36
N GLN A 27 -2.10 -15.11 0.41
CA GLN A 27 -3.22 -14.17 0.39
C GLN A 27 -3.06 -13.02 1.38
N GLU A 28 -1.97 -13.00 2.15
CA GLU A 28 -1.66 -11.95 3.11
C GLU A 28 -0.44 -11.16 2.67
N PHE A 29 -0.36 -9.90 3.09
CA PHE A 29 0.87 -9.14 3.00
C PHE A 29 1.08 -8.28 4.24
N ALA A 30 2.34 -8.04 4.53
CA ALA A 30 2.79 -7.04 5.49
C ALA A 30 3.65 -6.02 4.74
N GLY A 31 3.84 -4.85 5.35
CA GLY A 31 4.63 -3.82 4.70
C GLY A 31 4.74 -2.52 5.47
N THR A 32 5.30 -1.53 4.81
CA THR A 32 5.43 -0.17 5.32
C THR A 32 4.94 0.80 4.25
N LEU A 33 4.06 1.71 4.66
CA LEU A 33 3.63 2.85 3.86
C LEU A 33 4.42 4.07 4.31
N PHE A 34 5.20 4.66 3.42
CA PHE A 34 5.90 5.91 3.63
C PHE A 34 5.11 7.05 3.01
N VAL A 35 5.00 8.15 3.74
CA VAL A 35 4.40 9.39 3.24
C VAL A 35 5.31 10.55 3.54
N ASN A 36 5.79 11.20 2.48
CA ASN A 36 6.84 12.21 2.54
C ASN A 36 8.06 11.72 3.36
N GLY A 37 8.42 10.43 3.20
CA GLY A 37 9.51 9.78 3.93
C GLY A 37 9.18 9.25 5.33
N SER A 38 8.02 9.60 5.90
CA SER A 38 7.59 9.10 7.21
C SER A 38 6.89 7.75 7.09
N GLY A 39 7.49 6.71 7.69
CA GLY A 39 7.03 5.32 7.60
C GLY A 39 5.94 4.96 8.62
N MET A 40 4.93 4.24 8.17
CA MET A 40 3.89 3.62 9.00
C MET A 40 3.80 2.13 8.68
N LEU A 41 3.79 1.30 9.71
CA LEU A 41 3.52 -0.12 9.55
C LEU A 41 2.10 -0.31 9.03
N ILE A 42 1.98 -1.19 8.04
CA ILE A 42 0.71 -1.66 7.56
C ILE A 42 0.31 -2.83 8.45
N GLY A 43 -0.97 -2.88 8.85
CA GLY A 43 -1.52 -4.08 9.47
C GLY A 43 -1.45 -5.30 8.54
N LEU A 44 -2.10 -6.40 8.91
CA LEU A 44 -2.30 -7.51 7.98
C LEU A 44 -3.19 -7.03 6.81
N GLY A 45 -2.59 -6.93 5.64
CA GLY A 45 -3.28 -6.64 4.39
C GLY A 45 -3.71 -7.93 3.70
N GLU A 46 -4.82 -7.85 2.97
CA GLU A 46 -5.43 -8.98 2.28
C GLU A 46 -5.32 -8.82 0.76
N ILE A 47 -5.04 -9.91 0.06
CA ILE A 47 -5.07 -10.02 -1.40
C ILE A 47 -6.08 -11.10 -1.80
N MET A 48 -7.07 -10.69 -2.60
CA MET A 48 -8.11 -11.55 -3.15
C MET A 48 -8.11 -11.45 -4.69
N GLY A 49 -7.40 -12.36 -5.34
CA GLY A 49 -7.19 -12.32 -6.79
C GLY A 49 -6.37 -11.09 -7.18
N ASP A 50 -6.99 -10.15 -7.89
CA ASP A 50 -6.38 -8.88 -8.27
C ASP A 50 -6.73 -7.71 -7.33
N LYS A 51 -7.49 -7.96 -6.27
CA LYS A 51 -7.86 -6.94 -5.28
C LYS A 51 -6.90 -6.96 -4.11
N LEU A 52 -6.54 -5.78 -3.62
CA LEU A 52 -5.81 -5.61 -2.36
C LEU A 52 -6.57 -4.67 -1.43
N GLN A 53 -6.46 -4.94 -0.13
CA GLN A 53 -6.98 -4.06 0.91
C GLN A 53 -6.06 -4.04 2.11
N PHE A 54 -5.86 -2.87 2.70
CA PHE A 54 -5.13 -2.71 3.95
C PHE A 54 -5.54 -1.44 4.69
N THR A 55 -5.22 -1.41 5.98
CA THR A 55 -5.47 -0.25 6.84
C THR A 55 -4.15 0.26 7.41
N VAL A 56 -4.03 1.58 7.54
CA VAL A 56 -2.95 2.25 8.25
C VAL A 56 -3.53 3.25 9.25
N GLU A 57 -2.84 3.43 10.36
CA GLU A 57 -3.14 4.49 11.32
C GLU A 57 -2.39 5.76 10.94
N ARG A 58 -3.11 6.85 10.72
CA ARG A 58 -2.56 8.15 10.33
C ARG A 58 -2.80 9.15 11.44
N ASN A 59 -1.75 9.84 11.90
CA ASN A 59 -1.94 11.00 12.76
C ASN A 59 -2.30 12.22 11.89
N LEU A 60 -3.55 12.67 11.99
CA LEU A 60 -4.06 13.85 11.31
C LEU A 60 -4.48 14.86 12.37
N LYS A 61 -3.82 16.03 12.41
CA LYS A 61 -4.12 17.10 13.38
C LYS A 61 -4.14 16.63 14.84
N GLY A 62 -3.23 15.72 15.22
CA GLY A 62 -3.13 15.20 16.58
C GLY A 62 -4.09 14.04 16.89
N GLN A 63 -4.93 13.62 15.95
CA GLN A 63 -5.82 12.46 16.10
C GLN A 63 -5.33 11.29 15.25
N THR A 64 -5.30 10.10 15.84
CA THR A 64 -5.05 8.86 15.10
C THR A 64 -6.33 8.45 14.37
N VAL A 65 -6.27 8.44 13.04
CA VAL A 65 -7.39 8.13 12.15
C VAL A 65 -7.05 6.87 11.35
N PRO A 66 -7.88 5.80 11.43
CA PRO A 66 -7.72 4.64 10.56
C PRO A 66 -8.11 4.97 9.12
N MET A 67 -7.19 4.71 8.19
CA MET A 67 -7.36 4.94 6.76
C MET A 67 -7.37 3.60 6.03
N LEU A 68 -8.48 3.30 5.35
CA LEU A 68 -8.66 2.11 4.53
C LEU A 68 -8.21 2.38 3.10
N PHE A 69 -7.24 1.61 2.63
CA PHE A 69 -6.79 1.56 1.26
C PHE A 69 -7.39 0.34 0.58
N SER A 70 -8.07 0.55 -0.54
CA SER A 70 -8.54 -0.52 -1.43
C SER A 70 -8.05 -0.26 -2.84
N GLY A 71 -7.61 -1.30 -3.55
CA GLY A 71 -7.14 -1.16 -4.92
C GLY A 71 -7.25 -2.44 -5.73
N ARG A 72 -7.10 -2.30 -7.05
CA ARG A 72 -7.02 -3.40 -8.01
C ARG A 72 -5.67 -3.35 -8.71
N VAL A 73 -4.95 -4.46 -8.67
CA VAL A 73 -3.66 -4.67 -9.33
C VAL A 73 -3.91 -5.04 -10.80
N SER A 74 -3.25 -4.35 -11.71
CA SER A 74 -3.21 -4.69 -13.13
C SER A 74 -1.78 -4.54 -13.63
N GLY A 75 -1.07 -5.66 -13.75
CA GLY A 75 0.36 -5.69 -14.06
C GLY A 75 1.18 -4.87 -13.05
N ASN A 76 1.76 -3.77 -13.52
CA ASN A 76 2.58 -2.85 -12.73
C ASN A 76 1.81 -1.64 -12.20
N SER A 77 0.48 -1.61 -12.29
CA SER A 77 -0.34 -0.52 -11.78
C SER A 77 -1.29 -1.00 -10.68
N ILE A 78 -1.54 -0.14 -9.69
CA ILE A 78 -2.69 -0.26 -8.79
C ILE A 78 -3.58 0.96 -9.00
N GLU A 79 -4.88 0.73 -9.12
CA GLU A 79 -5.88 1.80 -9.09
C GLU A 79 -6.85 1.56 -7.96
N GLY A 80 -7.16 2.59 -7.18
CA GLY A 80 -7.90 2.40 -5.94
C GLY A 80 -8.53 3.64 -5.35
N SER A 81 -9.01 3.47 -4.11
CA SER A 81 -9.52 4.55 -3.27
C SER A 81 -9.02 4.46 -1.84
N ILE A 82 -8.86 5.61 -1.20
CA ILE A 82 -8.56 5.77 0.22
C ILE A 82 -9.80 6.32 0.92
N LYS A 83 -10.20 5.71 2.04
CA LYS A 83 -11.35 6.16 2.86
C LYS A 83 -10.92 6.30 4.32
N SER A 84 -11.44 7.31 5.01
CA SER A 84 -11.34 7.38 6.48
C SER A 84 -12.41 6.47 7.09
N GLN A 85 -12.04 5.68 8.10
CA GLN A 85 -12.98 4.89 8.87
C GLN A 85 -13.48 5.61 10.14
N ALA A 86 -12.98 6.82 10.43
CA ALA A 86 -13.35 7.60 11.62
C ALA A 86 -14.73 8.29 11.53
N GLY A 87 -15.69 7.72 10.80
CA GLY A 87 -17.07 8.20 10.70
C GLY A 87 -17.29 9.55 10.00
N SER A 88 -16.22 10.29 9.68
CA SER A 88 -16.31 11.53 8.92
C SER A 88 -16.58 11.23 7.45
N ALA A 89 -17.58 11.89 6.86
CA ALA A 89 -18.01 11.77 5.47
C ALA A 89 -17.01 12.41 4.49
N ILE A 90 -15.74 12.04 4.58
CA ILE A 90 -14.72 12.46 3.63
C ILE A 90 -14.93 11.65 2.36
N SER A 91 -15.09 12.32 1.22
CA SER A 91 -15.20 11.66 -0.07
C SER A 91 -13.97 10.76 -0.30
N PRO A 92 -14.16 9.53 -0.83
CA PRO A 92 -13.05 8.65 -1.11
C PRO A 92 -12.05 9.30 -2.06
N ILE A 93 -10.76 9.28 -1.69
CA ILE A 93 -9.69 9.84 -2.51
C ILE A 93 -9.24 8.77 -3.50
N LYS A 94 -9.29 9.06 -4.80
CA LYS A 94 -8.75 8.15 -5.83
C LYS A 94 -7.22 8.20 -5.83
N TRP A 95 -6.59 7.05 -6.01
CA TRP A 95 -5.14 6.95 -6.14
C TRP A 95 -4.77 5.95 -7.23
N LYS A 96 -3.61 6.19 -7.84
CA LYS A 96 -3.01 5.32 -8.86
C LYS A 96 -1.53 5.19 -8.58
N ALA A 97 -1.06 3.98 -8.32
CA ALA A 97 0.33 3.70 -8.07
C ALA A 97 0.97 2.89 -9.18
N GLN A 98 2.26 3.12 -9.35
CA GLN A 98 3.11 2.35 -10.25
C GLN A 98 4.09 1.53 -9.45
N ARG A 99 4.28 0.29 -9.87
CA ARG A 99 5.27 -0.62 -9.30
C ARG A 99 6.63 -0.23 -9.82
N ASP A 100 7.62 -0.18 -8.93
CA ASP A 100 9.01 -0.17 -9.36
C ASP A 100 9.38 -1.58 -9.87
N PRO A 101 9.63 -1.76 -11.18
CA PRO A 101 9.93 -3.07 -11.76
C PRO A 101 11.23 -3.67 -11.22
N SER A 102 12.16 -2.86 -10.69
CA SER A 102 13.43 -3.34 -10.12
C SER A 102 13.26 -4.03 -8.76
N THR A 103 12.09 -3.86 -8.13
CA THR A 103 11.80 -4.37 -6.77
C THR A 103 11.02 -5.69 -6.77
N VAL A 104 10.73 -6.22 -7.97
CA VAL A 104 10.07 -7.51 -8.15
C VAL A 104 11.07 -8.62 -7.88
N ALA A 105 11.10 -9.11 -6.64
CA ALA A 105 11.76 -10.36 -6.32
C ALA A 105 10.70 -11.47 -6.11
N PRO A 106 10.83 -12.62 -6.79
CA PRO A 106 10.10 -13.81 -6.36
C PRO A 106 10.49 -14.10 -4.89
N ILE A 107 9.52 -14.56 -4.10
CA ILE A 107 9.87 -15.19 -2.82
C ILE A 107 10.74 -16.37 -3.23
N ASN A 108 11.99 -16.43 -2.77
CA ASN A 108 12.80 -17.62 -2.97
C ASN A 108 12.05 -18.84 -2.42
N GLY A 109 11.39 -19.56 -3.31
CA GLY A 109 10.94 -20.94 -3.15
C GLY A 109 11.99 -21.92 -3.65
N SER A 110 13.26 -21.54 -3.65
CA SER A 110 14.37 -22.43 -3.98
C SER A 110 14.82 -23.17 -2.72
N GLN A 111 14.04 -24.15 -2.28
CA GLN A 111 14.63 -25.35 -1.69
C GLN A 111 14.45 -26.49 -2.69
N GLN A 112 15.54 -26.85 -3.38
CA GLN A 112 15.89 -28.24 -3.65
C GLN A 112 17.33 -28.32 -4.16
N ASP A 113 18.17 -28.87 -3.27
CA ASP A 113 19.35 -29.73 -3.42
C ASP A 113 20.03 -29.84 -4.80
N LEU A 114 21.36 -29.70 -4.79
CA LEU A 114 22.35 -30.70 -5.25
C LEU A 114 23.75 -30.04 -5.26
N ASN A 115 24.59 -30.39 -4.29
CA ASN A 115 25.88 -31.07 -4.54
C ASN A 115 26.50 -31.53 -3.21
#